data_AF-Q0GU45-F1
#
_entry.id   AF-Q0GU45-F1
#
_cell.length_a   1.000
_cell.length_b   1.000
_cell.length_c   1.000
_cell.angle_alpha   90.00
_cell.angle_beta   90.00
_cell.angle_gamma   90.00
#
_symmetry.space_group_name_H-M   'P 1'
#
loop_
_entity.id
_entity.type
_entity.pdbx_description
1 polymer ?
#
loop_
_entity_poly.entity_id
_entity_poly.type
_entity_poly.pdbx_seq_one_letter_code
_entity_poly.pdbx_strand_id
1 'polypeptide(L)' 'RGKVSMKEVEDQMRNVQNKNSSYFVEWIPNNVQTALCSIPPRGLKMSSTFVGNSTSIQELFKRIG' A
#
# COMPACT_ATOMS: atom_id res chain seq x y z
N ARG A 1 -2.73 -3.35 -10.51
CA ARG A 1 -3.32 -4.17 -11.60
C ARG A 1 -3.48 -3.31 -12.85
N GLY A 2 -3.26 -3.89 -14.03
CA GLY A 2 -3.24 -3.19 -15.32
C GLY A 2 -1.82 -3.08 -15.88
N LYS A 3 -1.70 -2.52 -17.10
CA LYS A 3 -0.40 -2.30 -17.75
C LYS A 3 0.30 -1.09 -17.12
N VAL A 4 1.14 -1.33 -16.12
CA VAL A 4 1.95 -0.30 -15.45
C VAL A 4 3.40 -0.78 -15.31
N SER A 5 4.34 0.17 -15.27
CA SER A 5 5.76 -0.13 -15.11
C SER A 5 6.06 -0.51 -13.65
N MET A 6 6.69 -1.68 -13.44
CA MET A 6 7.08 -2.13 -12.10
C MET A 6 8.01 -1.12 -11.42
N LYS A 7 8.98 -0.58 -12.17
CA LYS A 7 9.92 0.43 -11.68
C LYS A 7 9.21 1.67 -11.16
N GLU A 8 8.24 2.18 -11.94
CA GLU A 8 7.50 3.38 -11.56
C GLU A 8 6.70 3.14 -10.27
N VAL A 9 6.08 1.96 -10.13
CA VAL A 9 5.36 1.56 -8.91
C VAL A 9 6.30 1.52 -7.70
N GLU A 10 7.46 0.90 -7.83
CA GLU A 10 8.46 0.82 -6.74
C GLU A 10 9.01 2.20 -6.36
N ASP A 11 9.30 3.05 -7.35
CA ASP A 11 9.80 4.40 -7.13
C ASP A 11 8.77 5.25 -6.37
N GLN A 12 7.48 5.15 -6.72
CA GLN A 12 6.40 5.83 -5.99
C GLN A 12 6.23 5.28 -4.57
N MET A 13 6.28 3.97 -4.37
CA MET A 13 6.15 3.38 -3.04
C MET A 13 7.32 3.74 -2.12
N ARG A 14 8.53 3.84 -2.66
CA ARG A 14 9.69 4.34 -1.92
C ARG A 14 9.53 5.82 -1.55
N ASN A 15 9.01 6.64 -2.46
CA ASN A 15 8.72 8.05 -2.17
C ASN A 15 7.71 8.22 -1.04
N VAL A 16 6.64 7.42 -1.03
CA VAL A 16 5.63 7.43 0.05
C VAL A 16 6.24 7.05 1.39
N GLN A 17 7.05 5.99 1.44
CA GLN A 17 7.74 5.57 2.66
C GLN A 17 8.70 6.65 3.17
N ASN A 18 9.49 7.26 2.28
CA ASN A 18 10.46 8.28 2.68
C ASN A 18 9.78 9.56 3.20
N LYS A 19 8.70 10.02 2.53
CA LYS A 19 7.97 11.23 2.93
C LYS A 19 7.20 11.06 4.24
N ASN A 20 6.78 9.83 4.55
CA ASN A 20 5.93 9.52 5.70
C ASN A 20 6.59 8.51 6.62
N SER A 21 7.92 8.55 6.74
CA SER A 21 8.70 7.51 7.44
C SER A 21 8.24 7.27 8.88
N SER A 22 7.78 8.33 9.56
CA SER A 22 7.23 8.25 10.92
C SER A 22 5.95 7.42 11.05
N TYR A 23 5.23 7.14 9.96
CA TYR A 23 4.04 6.29 9.96
C TYR A 23 4.36 4.81 9.78
N PHE A 24 5.62 4.46 9.48
CA PHE A 24 6.07 3.09 9.32
C PHE A 24 6.97 2.72 10.51
N VAL A 25 6.73 1.54 11.09
CA VAL A 25 7.54 1.08 12.22
C VAL A 25 8.97 0.73 11.76
N GLU A 26 9.98 1.24 12.47
CA GLU A 26 11.39 1.06 12.10
C GLU A 26 11.93 -0.34 12.39
N TRP A 27 11.33 -1.04 13.37
CA TRP A 27 11.80 -2.35 13.84
C TRP A 27 11.39 -3.52 12.93
N ILE A 28 10.50 -3.30 11.95
CA ILE A 28 10.23 -4.25 10.87
C ILE A 28 10.80 -3.67 9.56
N PRO A 29 11.96 -4.15 9.08
CA PRO A 29 12.49 -3.71 7.81
C PRO A 29 11.61 -4.20 6.64
N ASN A 30 11.48 -3.39 5.60
CA ASN A 30 10.72 -3.72 4.37
C ASN A 30 9.28 -4.19 4.64
N ASN A 31 8.58 -3.54 5.58
CA ASN A 31 7.22 -3.86 5.97
C ASN A 31 6.14 -3.50 4.93
N VAL A 32 6.54 -2.92 3.79
CA VAL A 32 5.68 -2.64 2.63
C VAL A 32 6.11 -3.52 1.47
N GLN A 33 5.17 -4.31 0.95
CA GLN A 33 5.38 -5.14 -0.24
C GLN A 33 4.41 -4.71 -1.35
N THR A 34 4.86 -4.86 -2.59
CA THR A 34 4.03 -4.58 -3.77
C THR A 34 3.94 -5.81 -4.66
N ALA A 35 2.79 -5.96 -5.31
CA ALA A 35 2.57 -7.00 -6.30
C ALA A 35 1.90 -6.40 -7.55
N LEU A 36 2.30 -6.87 -8.71
CA LEU A 36 1.78 -6.42 -10.00
C LEU A 36 1.03 -7.56 -10.70
N CYS A 37 -0.15 -7.24 -11.23
CA CYS A 37 -0.91 -8.10 -12.13
C CYS A 37 -1.23 -7.32 -13.40
N SER A 38 -0.85 -7.85 -14.55
CA SER A 38 -1.03 -7.18 -15.85
C SER A 38 -2.50 -7.09 -16.30
N ILE A 39 -3.38 -7.95 -15.76
CA ILE A 39 -4.80 -8.01 -16.12
C ILE A 39 -5.61 -7.08 -15.17
N PRO A 40 -6.21 -6.00 -15.69
CA PRO A 40 -7.06 -5.11 -14.89
C PRO A 40 -8.45 -5.72 -14.64
N PRO A 41 -9.20 -5.23 -13.64
CA PRO A 41 -10.60 -5.60 -13.45
C PRO A 41 -11.50 -5.04 -14.58
N ARG A 42 -12.69 -5.64 -14.75
CA ARG A 42 -13.65 -5.24 -15.78
C ARG A 42 -14.05 -3.76 -15.59
N GLY A 43 -14.10 -3.01 -16.69
CA GLY A 43 -14.52 -1.61 -16.70
C GLY A 43 -13.45 -0.59 -16.29
N LEU A 44 -12.25 -1.03 -15.89
CA LEU A 44 -11.15 -0.14 -15.49
C LEU A 44 -9.88 -0.42 -16.29
N LYS A 45 -9.10 0.64 -16.58
CA LYS A 45 -7.78 0.51 -17.22
C LYS A 45 -6.68 0.12 -16.24
N MET A 46 -6.82 0.53 -14.97
CA MET A 46 -5.91 0.23 -13.88
C MET A 46 -6.68 0.17 -12.56
N SER A 47 -6.13 -0.57 -11.58
CA SER A 47 -6.61 -0.54 -10.20
C SER A 47 -5.50 -0.88 -9.22
N SER A 48 -5.65 -0.46 -7.97
CA SER A 48 -4.79 -0.85 -6.85
C SER A 48 -5.64 -1.42 -5.72
N THR A 49 -5.05 -2.27 -4.90
CA THR A 49 -5.66 -2.81 -3.68
C THR A 49 -4.64 -2.68 -2.58
N PHE A 50 -5.00 -1.97 -1.52
CA PHE A 50 -4.14 -1.76 -0.36
C PHE A 50 -4.62 -2.62 0.80
N VAL A 51 -3.70 -3.40 1.37
CA VAL A 51 -3.95 -4.20 2.56
C VAL A 51 -2.96 -3.72 3.61
N GLY A 52 -3.47 -3.03 4.64
CA GLY A 52 -2.66 -2.46 5.71
C GLY A 52 -2.99 -3.08 7.04
N ASN A 53 -1.96 -3.50 7.77
CA ASN A 53 -2.06 -3.78 9.21
C ASN A 53 -1.58 -2.53 9.96
N SER A 54 -2.51 -1.72 10.44
CA SER A 54 -2.24 -0.43 11.08
C SER A 54 -2.83 -0.37 12.47
N THR A 55 -2.12 0.25 13.40
CA THR A 55 -2.61 0.51 14.77
C THR A 55 -3.85 1.40 14.80
N SER A 56 -4.17 2.11 13.71
CA SER A 56 -5.40 2.88 13.55
C SER A 56 -6.68 2.04 13.63
N ILE A 57 -6.61 0.72 13.42
CA ILE A 57 -7.76 -0.18 13.56
C ILE A 57 -8.38 -0.14 14.96
N GLN A 58 -7.60 0.24 15.98
CA GLN A 58 -8.10 0.40 17.35
C GLN A 58 -9.25 1.40 17.45
N GLU A 59 -9.28 2.44 16.59
CA GLU A 59 -10.31 3.48 16.63
C GLU A 59 -11.67 2.92 16.19
N LEU A 60 -11.68 1.94 15.28
CA LEU A 60 -12.90 1.21 14.93
C LEU A 60 -13.42 0.43 16.14
N PHE A 61 -12.55 -0.27 16.85
CA PHE A 61 -12.95 -1.05 18.03
C PHE A 61 -13.44 -0.17 19.18
N LYS A 62 -12.76 0.96 19.44
CA LYS A 62 -13.20 1.98 20.43
C LYS A 62 -14.55 2.62 20.11
N ARG A 63 -14.98 2.61 18.84
CA ARG A 63 -16.29 3.15 18.45
C ARG A 63 -17.44 2.20 18.77
N ILE A 64 -17.18 0.90 18.78
CA ILE A 64 -18.20 -0.13 19.00
C ILE A 64 -18.35 -0.47 20.48
N GLY A 65 -17.23 -0.53 21.22
CA GLY A 65 -17.20 -0.78 22.67
C GLY A 65 -17.51 0.46 23.48
#